data_AF-A0A552I0W7-F1
#
_entry.id   AF-A0A552I0W7-F1
#
_cell.length_a   1.000
_cell.length_b   1.000
_cell.length_c   1.000
_cell.angle_alpha   90.00
_cell.angle_beta   90.00
_cell.angle_gamma   90.00
#
_symmetry.space_group_name_H-M   'P 1'
#
loop_
_entity.id
_entity.type
_entity.pdbx_description
1 polymer ?
#
loop_
_entity_poly.entity_id
_entity_poly.type
_entity_poly.pdbx_seq_one_letter_code
_entity_poly.pdbx_strand_id
1 'polypeptide(L)'
;MQVELDVFSGRPNPHWTLNQRDSQELLRRLQRLSPTNAGEPSGNLGYRGVILSNPEGAIAGFEWIVCSNGLVVGYKGDSSQKFIDANRNLERWLVQTGETTLGPDILRSLRQEFGGDF
;
A
#
# COMPACT_ATOMS: atom_id res chain seq x y z
N MET A 1 -9.76 8.13 -3.19
CA MET A 1 -8.46 7.44 -3.33
C MET A 1 -8.71 5.96 -3.54
N GLN A 2 -8.03 5.36 -4.51
CA GLN A 2 -8.13 3.94 -4.83
C GLN A 2 -6.94 3.19 -4.24
N VAL A 3 -7.21 1.98 -3.76
CA VAL A 3 -6.23 1.05 -3.24
C VAL A 3 -6.32 -0.22 -4.07
N GLU A 4 -5.17 -0.72 -4.52
CA GLU A 4 -5.05 -2.01 -5.18
C GLU A 4 -4.06 -2.87 -4.38
N LEU A 5 -4.45 -4.10 -4.07
CA LEU A 5 -3.56 -5.09 -3.48
C LEU A 5 -2.78 -5.77 -4.61
N ASP A 6 -1.47 -5.52 -4.69
CA ASP A 6 -0.62 -6.19 -5.67
C ASP A 6 -0.27 -7.59 -5.16
N VAL A 7 -0.96 -8.60 -5.69
CA VAL A 7 -0.83 -9.98 -5.28
C VAL A 7 -0.91 -10.94 -6.47
N PHE A 8 0.17 -11.66 -6.73
CA PHE A 8 0.18 -12.68 -7.77
C PHE A 8 -0.57 -13.93 -7.32
N SER A 9 -1.83 -14.06 -7.74
CA SER A 9 -2.75 -15.14 -7.35
C SER A 9 -3.39 -15.90 -8.53
N GLY A 10 -3.07 -15.51 -9.77
CA GLY A 10 -3.77 -16.00 -10.97
C GLY A 10 -5.17 -15.38 -11.19
N ARG A 11 -5.59 -14.45 -10.33
CA ARG A 11 -6.81 -13.63 -10.45
C ARG A 11 -6.44 -12.14 -10.60
N PRO A 12 -7.36 -11.29 -11.06
CA PRO A 12 -7.18 -9.84 -11.01
C PRO A 12 -6.88 -9.36 -9.58
N ASN A 13 -6.02 -8.36 -9.45
CA ASN A 13 -5.71 -7.74 -8.16
C ASN A 13 -6.98 -7.15 -7.52
N PRO A 14 -7.27 -7.47 -6.24
CA PRO A 14 -8.36 -6.82 -5.51
C PRO A 14 -8.11 -5.32 -5.39
N HIS A 15 -9.16 -4.52 -5.54
CA HIS A 15 -9.10 -3.08 -5.37
C HIS A 15 -10.35 -2.57 -4.63
N TRP A 16 -10.19 -1.47 -3.88
CA TRP A 16 -11.28 -0.81 -3.17
C TRP A 16 -11.02 0.70 -3.06
N THR A 17 -12.09 1.44 -2.80
CA THR A 17 -12.04 2.89 -2.63
C THR A 17 -12.02 3.24 -1.14
N LEU A 18 -11.07 4.08 -0.72
CA LEU A 18 -11.09 4.63 0.64
C LEU A 18 -12.22 5.65 0.77
N ASN A 19 -12.95 5.57 1.88
CA ASN A 19 -13.90 6.63 2.25
C ASN A 19 -13.15 7.94 2.60
N GLN A 20 -13.90 9.02 2.82
CA GLN A 20 -13.32 10.33 3.11
C GLN A 20 -12.46 10.33 4.38
N ARG A 21 -12.90 9.66 5.46
CA ARG A 21 -12.17 9.58 6.73
C ARG A 21 -10.83 8.88 6.55
N ASP A 22 -10.82 7.73 5.87
CA ASP A 22 -9.62 6.94 5.63
C ASP A 22 -8.68 7.64 4.65
N SER A 23 -9.22 8.32 3.63
CA SER A 23 -8.41 9.16 2.74
C SER A 23 -7.65 10.25 3.50
N GLN A 24 -8.28 10.89 4.49
CA GLN A 24 -7.61 11.87 5.35
C GLN A 24 -6.58 11.24 6.29
N GLU A 25 -6.85 10.04 6.80
CA GLU A 25 -5.90 9.29 7.62
C GLU A 25 -4.67 8.84 6.82
N LEU A 26 -4.85 8.41 5.57
CA LEU A 26 -3.76 8.09 4.64
C LEU A 26 -2.80 9.28 4.50
N LEU A 27 -3.34 10.47 4.22
CA LEU A 27 -2.52 11.68 4.08
C LEU A 27 -1.72 12.00 5.35
N ARG A 28 -2.33 11.88 6.53
CA ARG A 28 -1.64 12.07 7.81
C ARG A 28 -0.51 11.05 8.03
N ARG A 29 -0.71 9.80 7.64
CA ARG A 29 0.30 8.74 7.77
C ARG A 29 1.48 8.99 6.84
N LEU A 30 1.22 9.32 5.58
CA LEU A 30 2.25 9.63 4.59
C LEU A 30 3.15 10.80 5.04
N GLN A 31 2.56 11.86 5.61
CA GLN A 31 3.31 13.01 6.11
C GLN A 31 4.26 12.70 7.28
N ARG A 32 4.07 11.57 7.97
CA ARG A 32 4.88 11.16 9.12
C ARG A 32 6.02 10.22 8.74
N LEU A 33 6.09 9.78 7.49
CA LEU A 33 7.15 8.89 7.02
C LEU A 33 8.46 9.66 6.84
N SER A 34 9.56 9.03 7.23
CA SER A 34 10.90 9.59 7.03
C SER A 34 11.42 9.22 5.63
N PRO A 35 12.00 10.17 4.87
CA PRO A 35 12.66 9.86 3.60
C PRO A 35 13.80 8.85 3.80
N THR A 36 14.05 8.02 2.77
CA THR A 36 15.16 7.06 2.75
C THR A 36 15.72 6.92 1.33
N ASN A 37 16.96 6.46 1.21
CA ASN A 37 17.57 6.06 -0.07
C ASN A 37 17.75 4.54 -0.19
N ALA A 38 17.39 3.79 0.85
CA ALA A 38 17.62 2.35 0.93
C ALA A 38 16.39 1.54 0.46
N GLY A 39 16.67 0.34 -0.08
CA GLY A 39 15.66 -0.65 -0.42
C GLY A 39 15.04 -0.48 -1.81
N GLU A 40 14.43 -1.56 -2.29
CA GLU A 40 13.57 -1.59 -3.47
C GLU A 40 12.27 -2.33 -3.11
N PRO A 41 11.15 -2.04 -3.80
CA PRO A 41 9.92 -2.81 -3.64
C PRO A 41 10.16 -4.31 -3.90
N SER A 42 9.40 -5.16 -3.22
CA SER A 42 9.54 -6.62 -3.32
C SER A 42 9.17 -7.14 -4.72
N GLY A 43 10.03 -8.00 -5.28
CA GLY A 43 9.79 -8.73 -6.53
C GLY A 43 9.23 -10.15 -6.35
N ASN A 44 8.75 -10.50 -5.15
CA ASN A 44 8.36 -11.86 -4.80
C ASN A 44 7.12 -12.37 -5.55
N LEU A 45 6.93 -13.70 -5.53
CA LEU A 45 5.66 -14.33 -5.90
C LEU A 45 4.69 -14.26 -4.71
N GLY A 46 3.39 -14.06 -4.97
CA GLY A 46 2.39 -13.85 -3.93
C GLY A 46 2.18 -12.36 -3.63
N TYR A 47 2.08 -11.99 -2.35
CA TYR A 47 1.91 -10.60 -1.92
C TYR A 47 3.15 -9.77 -2.24
N ARG A 48 2.95 -8.64 -2.92
CA ARG A 48 4.03 -7.71 -3.30
C ARG A 48 3.90 -6.36 -2.63
N GLY A 49 2.68 -5.96 -2.30
CA GLY A 49 2.45 -4.68 -1.66
C GLY A 49 1.04 -4.15 -1.89
N VAL A 50 0.91 -2.85 -1.66
CA VAL A 50 -0.30 -2.08 -1.89
C VAL A 50 0.03 -0.90 -2.78
N ILE A 51 -0.76 -0.70 -3.82
CA ILE A 51 -0.65 0.42 -4.76
C ILE A 51 -1.78 1.41 -4.46
N LEU A 52 -1.43 2.68 -4.34
CA LEU A 52 -2.36 3.78 -4.13
C LEU A 52 -2.38 4.66 -5.37
N SER A 53 -3.58 5.00 -5.83
CA SER A 53 -3.78 5.94 -6.93
C SER A 53 -4.99 6.82 -6.66
N ASN A 54 -5.08 7.96 -7.32
CA ASN A 54 -6.23 8.83 -7.23
C ASN A 54 -6.66 9.28 -8.62
N PRO A 55 -7.81 8.81 -9.14
CA PRO A 55 -8.32 9.24 -10.45
C PRO A 55 -8.53 10.75 -10.58
N GLU A 56 -8.72 11.44 -9.44
CA GLU A 56 -8.97 12.88 -9.39
C GLU A 56 -7.70 13.74 -9.27
N GLY A 57 -6.51 13.12 -9.17
CA GLY A 57 -5.24 13.85 -9.11
C GLY A 57 -4.16 13.18 -8.26
N ALA A 58 -3.25 13.96 -7.69
CA ALA A 58 -2.14 13.43 -6.90
C ALA A 58 -2.54 13.06 -5.45
N ILE A 59 -1.82 12.10 -4.86
CA ILE A 59 -1.83 11.74 -3.45
C ILE A 59 -0.55 12.28 -2.82
N ALA A 60 -0.67 13.26 -1.90
CA ALA A 60 0.48 13.88 -1.24
C ALA A 60 1.57 14.39 -2.23
N GLY A 61 1.16 14.80 -3.44
CA GLY A 61 2.08 15.27 -4.49
C GLY A 61 2.59 14.20 -5.45
N PHE A 62 2.20 12.94 -5.27
CA PHE A 62 2.56 11.78 -6.11
C PHE A 62 1.37 11.29 -6.94
N GLU A 63 1.62 10.81 -8.16
CA GLU A 63 0.60 10.27 -9.06
C GLU A 63 0.14 8.87 -8.61
N TRP A 64 1.09 8.04 -8.18
CA TRP A 64 0.81 6.80 -7.46
C TRP A 64 1.86 6.54 -6.39
N ILE A 65 1.52 5.71 -5.42
CA ILE A 65 2.39 5.32 -4.30
C ILE A 65 2.37 3.80 -4.17
N VAL A 66 3.55 3.19 -4.03
CA VAL A 66 3.71 1.76 -3.78
C VAL A 66 4.19 1.56 -2.34
N CYS A 67 3.47 0.75 -1.57
CA CYS A 67 3.85 0.35 -0.21
C CYS A 67 4.20 -1.14 -0.23
N SER A 68 5.46 -1.50 0.07
CA SER A 68 5.95 -2.87 -0.04
C SER A 68 7.04 -3.15 0.97
N ASN A 69 6.80 -4.12 1.86
CA ASN A 69 7.76 -4.60 2.85
C ASN A 69 8.45 -3.47 3.65
N GLY A 70 7.66 -2.50 4.09
CA GLY A 70 8.12 -1.36 4.91
C GLY A 70 8.80 -0.25 4.10
N LEU A 71 8.84 -0.35 2.77
CA LEU A 71 9.23 0.71 1.87
C LEU A 71 7.98 1.37 1.28
N VAL A 72 7.96 2.70 1.24
CA VAL A 72 6.93 3.48 0.56
C VAL A 72 7.60 4.29 -0.55
N VAL A 73 7.15 4.13 -1.78
CA VAL A 73 7.71 4.82 -2.95
C VAL A 73 6.62 5.65 -3.61
N GLY A 74 6.76 6.97 -3.57
CA GLY A 74 5.88 7.89 -4.29
C GLY A 74 6.49 8.24 -5.65
N TYR A 75 5.68 8.18 -6.71
CA TYR A 75 6.10 8.46 -8.08
C TYR A 75 5.44 9.73 -8.61
N LYS A 76 6.17 10.50 -9.41
CA LYS A 76 5.69 11.72 -10.07
C LYS A 76 6.42 11.88 -11.40
N GLY A 77 5.76 11.54 -12.50
CA GLY A 77 6.43 11.40 -13.80
C GLY A 77 7.64 10.47 -13.71
N ASP A 78 8.79 10.90 -14.23
CA ASP A 78 10.04 10.12 -14.23
C ASP A 78 10.79 10.16 -12.88
N SER A 79 10.24 10.87 -11.88
CA SER A 79 10.86 11.01 -10.56
C SER A 79 10.17 10.13 -9.51
N SER A 80 10.95 9.66 -8.53
CA SER A 80 10.41 8.95 -7.37
C SER A 80 11.07 9.41 -6.08
N GLN A 81 10.33 9.28 -4.97
CA GLN A 81 10.84 9.52 -3.62
C GLN A 81 10.48 8.33 -2.74
N LYS A 82 11.48 7.86 -1.98
CA LYS A 82 11.35 6.71 -1.09
C LYS A 82 11.24 7.16 0.36
N PHE A 83 10.45 6.43 1.14
CA PHE A 83 10.23 6.63 2.55
C PHE A 83 10.25 5.30 3.29
N ILE A 84 10.60 5.33 4.57
CA ILE A 84 10.60 4.15 5.42
C ILE A 84 9.33 4.10 6.30
N ASP A 85 8.68 2.95 6.28
CA ASP A 85 7.61 2.54 7.17
C ASP A 85 8.06 1.27 7.93
N ALA A 86 8.98 1.46 8.89
CA ALA A 86 9.79 0.38 9.48
C ALA A 86 8.98 -0.80 10.05
N ASN A 87 7.72 -0.59 10.44
CA ASN A 87 6.85 -1.63 11.01
C ASN A 87 5.72 -2.05 10.06
N ARG A 88 5.77 -1.61 8.80
CA ARG A 88 4.72 -1.84 7.79
C ARG A 88 3.35 -1.32 8.26
N ASN A 89 3.33 -0.26 9.08
CA ASN A 89 2.12 0.26 9.70
C ASN A 89 1.14 0.82 8.67
N LEU A 90 1.65 1.41 7.58
CA LEU A 90 0.84 1.91 6.49
C LEU A 90 0.28 0.75 5.66
N GLU A 91 1.11 -0.23 5.28
CA GLU A 91 0.67 -1.43 4.55
C GLU A 91 -0.43 -2.19 5.32
N ARG A 92 -0.20 -2.49 6.60
CA ARG A 92 -1.15 -3.19 7.46
C ARG A 92 -2.48 -2.45 7.56
N TRP A 93 -2.42 -1.14 7.81
CA TRP A 93 -3.61 -0.30 7.91
C TRP A 93 -4.37 -0.24 6.58
N LEU A 94 -3.68 -0.15 5.44
CA LEU A 94 -4.33 -0.20 4.13
C LEU A 94 -5.07 -1.53 3.95
N VAL A 95 -4.44 -2.66 4.25
CA VAL A 95 -5.07 -3.99 4.18
C VAL A 95 -6.33 -4.06 5.07
N GLN A 96 -6.29 -3.51 6.28
CA GLN A 96 -7.47 -3.43 7.16
C GLN A 96 -8.63 -2.68 6.50
N THR A 97 -8.36 -1.57 5.81
CA THR A 97 -9.43 -0.81 5.12
C THR A 97 -10.12 -1.61 4.01
N GLY A 98 -9.44 -2.62 3.46
CA GLY A 98 -9.95 -3.50 2.42
C GLY A 98 -10.50 -4.83 2.92
N GLU A 99 -10.54 -5.09 4.23
CA GLU A 99 -10.80 -6.44 4.76
C GLU A 99 -12.10 -7.07 4.26
N THR A 100 -13.16 -6.28 4.06
CA THR A 100 -14.44 -6.76 3.53
C THR A 100 -14.40 -7.13 2.05
N THR A 101 -13.45 -6.59 1.29
CA THR A 101 -13.21 -6.86 -0.14
C THR A 101 -12.25 -8.02 -0.34
N LEU A 102 -11.25 -8.13 0.55
CA LEU A 102 -10.23 -9.15 0.52
C LEU A 102 -10.85 -10.47 1.01
N GLY A 103 -11.20 -11.37 0.10
CA GLY A 103 -11.77 -12.68 0.46
C GLY A 103 -10.89 -13.48 1.44
N PRO A 104 -11.45 -14.51 2.09
CA PRO A 104 -10.80 -15.19 3.23
C PRO A 104 -9.44 -15.82 2.91
N ASP A 105 -9.22 -16.29 1.68
CA ASP A 105 -7.94 -16.87 1.28
C ASP A 105 -6.83 -15.83 1.18
N ILE A 106 -7.14 -14.63 0.68
CA ILE A 106 -6.19 -13.52 0.60
C ILE A 106 -5.86 -13.04 2.01
N LEU A 107 -6.87 -12.85 2.87
CA LEU A 107 -6.65 -12.46 4.26
C LEU A 107 -5.76 -13.46 5.00
N ARG A 108 -5.96 -14.78 4.78
CA ARG A 108 -5.11 -15.81 5.37
C ARG A 108 -3.66 -15.68 4.93
N SER A 109 -3.40 -15.51 3.64
CA SER A 109 -2.04 -15.33 3.11
C SER A 109 -1.39 -14.04 3.64
N LEU A 110 -2.15 -12.95 3.76
CA LEU A 110 -1.66 -11.69 4.33
C LEU A 110 -1.29 -11.81 5.81
N ARG A 111 -2.05 -12.56 6.62
CA ARG A 111 -1.69 -12.81 8.02
C ARG A 111 -0.39 -13.59 8.16
N GLN A 112 -0.15 -14.56 7.26
CA GLN A 112 1.12 -15.29 7.23
C GLN A 112 2.29 -14.37 6.84
N GLU A 113 2.09 -13.55 5.81
CA GLU A 113 3.07 -12.57 5.33
C GLU A 113 3.43 -11.51 6.39
N PHE A 114 2.44 -11.02 7.13
CA PHE A 114 2.66 -10.04 8.20
C PHE A 114 3.08 -10.66 9.55
N GLY A 115 3.13 -11.99 9.66
CA GLY A 115 3.48 -12.70 10.88
C GLY A 115 2.47 -12.54 12.02
N GLY A 116 1.19 -12.28 11.72
CA GLY A 116 0.13 -12.05 12.71
C GLY A 116 -1.05 -11.27 12.15
N ASP A 117 -1.87 -10.71 13.04
CA ASP A 117 -2.93 -9.79 12.66
C ASP A 117 -2.35 -8.45 12.14
N PHE A 118 -3.12 -7.78 11.30
CA PHE A 118 -2.80 -6.48 10.73
C PHE A 118 -3.64 -5.40 11.40
#